data_AF-E0NSG0-F1
#
_entry.id   AF-E0NSG0-F1
#
_cell.length_a   1.000
_cell.length_b   1.000
_cell.length_c   1.000
_cell.angle_alpha   90.00
_cell.angle_beta   90.00
_cell.angle_gamma   90.00
#
_symmetry.space_group_name_H-M   'P 1'
#
loop_
_entity.id
_entity.type
_entity.pdbx_description
1 polymer ?
#
loop_
_entity_poly.entity_id
_entity_poly.type
_entity_poly.pdbx_seq_one_letter_code
_entity_poly.pdbx_strand_id
1 'polypeptide(L)' 'MNKTLETRVEELEQMVFMNKNVLSFEEASRFLNLSKSYLYKLTSGNLIPHYKPQGKMLYFGRQNLKRGYGRILLRPQHR' A
#
# COMPACT_ATOMS: atom_id res chain seq x y z
N MET A 1 0.59 -10.10 -32.09
CA MET A 1 -0.30 -10.91 -31.21
C MET A 1 -1.49 -10.06 -30.84
N ASN A 2 -2.72 -10.54 -31.09
CA ASN A 2 -3.92 -9.90 -30.55
C ASN A 2 -3.96 -10.17 -29.04
N LYS A 3 -4.16 -9.11 -28.24
CA LYS A 3 -4.36 -9.25 -26.80
C LYS A 3 -5.70 -9.94 -26.54
N THR A 4 -5.72 -10.86 -25.58
CA THR A 4 -6.98 -11.46 -25.12
C THR A 4 -7.78 -10.45 -24.28
N LEU A 5 -9.04 -10.74 -24.02
CA LEU A 5 -9.88 -9.88 -23.17
C LEU A 5 -9.36 -9.83 -21.74
N GLU A 6 -8.89 -10.96 -21.22
CA GLU A 6 -8.35 -11.11 -19.88
C GLU A 6 -7.14 -10.19 -19.68
N THR A 7 -6.19 -10.18 -20.62
CA THR A 7 -5.02 -9.27 -20.56
C THR A 7 -5.44 -7.80 -20.57
N ARG A 8 -6.47 -7.44 -21.35
CA ARG A 8 -6.96 -6.05 -21.38
C ARG A 8 -7.63 -5.64 -20.07
N VAL A 9 -8.34 -6.57 -19.42
CA VAL A 9 -8.95 -6.34 -18.10
C VAL A 9 -7.87 -6.14 -17.04
N GLU A 10 -6.85 -7.01 -17.00
CA GLU A 10 -5.72 -6.87 -16.07
C GLU A 10 -5.00 -5.53 -16.23
N GLU A 11 -4.76 -5.09 -17.47
CA GLU A 11 -4.15 -3.79 -17.76
C GLU A 11 -4.99 -2.63 -17.21
N LEU A 12 -6.31 -2.69 -17.35
CA LEU A 12 -7.23 -1.67 -16.81
C LEU A 12 -7.23 -1.68 -15.27
N GLU A 13 -7.28 -2.87 -14.64
CA GLU A 13 -7.18 -2.98 -13.18
C GLU A 13 -5.86 -2.40 -12.65
N GLN A 14 -4.75 -2.63 -13.36
CA GLN A 14 -3.47 -2.00 -13.03
C GLN A 14 -3.53 -0.48 -13.17
N MET A 15 -4.08 0.05 -14.27
CA MET A 15 -4.22 1.51 -14.44
C MET A 15 -5.07 2.16 -13.36
N VAL A 16 -6.18 1.51 -12.96
CA VAL A 16 -7.03 1.98 -11.86
C VAL A 16 -6.26 1.96 -10.53
N PHE A 17 -5.55 0.88 -10.24
CA PHE A 17 -4.74 0.76 -9.03
C PHE A 17 -3.63 1.83 -8.96
N MET A 18 -2.96 2.12 -10.08
CA MET A 18 -1.89 3.13 -10.13
C MET A 18 -2.37 4.55 -9.83
N ASN A 19 -3.62 4.86 -10.21
CA ASN A 19 -4.24 6.17 -9.99
C ASN A 19 -4.99 6.28 -8.64
N LYS A 20 -5.13 5.18 -7.90
CA LYS A 20 -5.88 5.16 -6.64
C LYS A 20 -5.13 5.93 -5.54
N ASN A 21 -5.77 6.95 -4.97
CA ASN A 21 -5.19 7.76 -3.89
C ASN A 21 -5.33 7.13 -2.50
N VAL A 22 -6.37 6.33 -2.29
CA VAL A 22 -6.65 5.64 -1.02
C VAL A 22 -6.54 4.14 -1.22
N LEU A 23 -5.62 3.52 -0.48
CA LEU A 23 -5.35 2.09 -0.55
C LEU A 23 -6.00 1.37 0.64
N SER A 24 -6.57 0.19 0.38
CA SER A 24 -6.88 -0.79 1.42
C SER A 24 -5.60 -1.37 2.03
N PHE A 25 -5.74 -2.18 3.07
CA PHE A 25 -4.60 -2.89 3.65
C PHE A 25 -3.87 -3.81 2.66
N GLU A 26 -4.62 -4.53 1.83
CA GLU A 26 -4.02 -5.44 0.84
C GLU A 26 -3.31 -4.66 -0.27
N GLU A 27 -3.93 -3.58 -0.74
CA GLU A 27 -3.36 -2.69 -1.73
C GLU A 27 -2.08 -2.00 -1.21
N ALA A 28 -2.06 -1.59 0.06
CA ALA A 28 -0.89 -1.01 0.70
C ALA A 28 0.27 -2.02 0.84
N SER A 29 -0.05 -3.27 1.20
CA SER A 29 0.92 -4.37 1.24
C SER A 29 1.52 -4.63 -0.13
N ARG A 30 0.70 -4.68 -1.18
CA ARG A 30 1.15 -4.78 -2.58
C ARG A 30 1.97 -3.56 -3.02
N PHE A 31 1.52 -2.35 -2.67
CA PHE A 31 2.16 -1.09 -3.08
C PHE A 31 3.56 -0.92 -2.50
N LEU A 32 3.77 -1.28 -1.22
CA LEU A 32 5.08 -1.20 -0.56
C LEU A 32 5.93 -2.47 -0.73
N ASN A 33 5.38 -3.51 -1.36
CA ASN A 33 5.98 -4.83 -1.45
C ASN A 33 6.36 -5.41 -0.07
N LEU A 34 5.42 -5.33 0.89
CA LEU A 34 5.60 -5.81 2.26
C LEU A 34 4.65 -6.97 2.55
N SER A 35 5.09 -7.91 3.39
CA SER A 35 4.19 -8.91 3.93
C SER A 35 3.09 -8.26 4.76
N LYS A 36 1.88 -8.85 4.73
CA LYS A 36 0.73 -8.38 5.53
C LYS A 36 1.10 -8.29 7.01
N SER A 37 1.79 -9.29 7.56
CA SER A 37 2.21 -9.30 8.97
C SER A 37 3.16 -8.15 9.32
N TYR A 38 4.10 -7.82 8.44
CA TYR A 38 5.02 -6.71 8.67
C TYR A 38 4.31 -5.35 8.56
N LEU A 39 3.45 -5.17 7.54
CA LEU A 39 2.62 -3.97 7.44
C LEU A 39 1.71 -3.81 8.68
N TYR A 40 1.13 -4.91 9.18
CA TYR A 40 0.32 -4.89 10.39
C TYR A 40 1.14 -4.42 11.61
N LYS A 41 2.36 -4.94 11.79
CA LYS A 41 3.29 -4.49 12.84
C LYS A 41 3.60 -2.99 12.75
N LEU A 42 3.77 -2.45 11.54
CA LEU A 42 3.99 -1.01 11.36
C LEU A 42 2.74 -0.20 11.73
N THR A 43 1.54 -0.70 11.41
CA THR A 43 0.28 -0.02 11.73
C THR A 43 -0.04 -0.07 13.22
N SER A 44 0.11 -1.23 13.87
CA SER A 44 -0.16 -1.39 15.31
C SER A 44 0.82 -0.60 16.17
N GLY A 45 2.07 -0.44 15.71
CA GLY A 45 3.06 0.42 16.34
C GLY A 45 2.93 1.92 15.99
N ASN A 46 1.90 2.33 15.24
CA ASN A 46 1.74 3.70 14.73
C ASN A 46 2.98 4.24 13.98
N LEU A 47 3.78 3.35 13.39
CA LEU A 47 5.01 3.70 12.68
C LEU A 47 4.76 4.21 11.26
N ILE A 48 3.61 3.84 10.69
CA ILE A 48 3.20 4.22 9.35
C ILE A 48 1.85 4.96 9.35
N PRO A 49 1.69 6.06 8.59
CA PRO A 49 0.43 6.80 8.54
C PRO A 49 -0.70 5.94 7.99
N HIS A 50 -1.81 5.86 8.72
CA HIS A 50 -2.99 5.09 8.34
C HIS A 50 -4.25 5.72 8.93
N TYR A 51 -5.41 5.31 8.40
CA TYR A 51 -6.73 5.67 8.89
C TYR A 51 -7.47 4.41 9.30
N LYS A 52 -8.21 4.47 10.41
CA LYS A 52 -8.97 3.34 10.96
C LYS A 52 -10.43 3.73 11.26
N PRO A 53 -11.25 4.02 10.23
CA PRO A 53 -12.65 4.37 10.44
C PRO A 53 -13.37 3.26 11.22
N GLN A 54 -14.11 3.66 12.25
CA GLN A 54 -14.87 2.75 13.13
C GLN A 54 -14.03 1.64 13.79
N GLY A 55 -12.69 1.78 13.81
CA GLY A 55 -11.81 0.84 14.51
C GLY A 55 -11.64 -0.54 13.85
N LYS A 56 -12.20 -0.78 12.66
CA LYS A 56 -12.17 -2.11 11.99
C LYS A 56 -11.19 -2.16 10.82
N MET A 57 -11.43 -1.36 9.79
CA MET A 57 -10.70 -1.42 8.52
C MET A 57 -9.55 -0.42 8.49
N LEU A 58 -8.44 -0.78 7.84
CA LEU A 58 -7.28 0.10 7.63
C LEU A 58 -7.26 0.66 6.20
N TYR A 59 -7.06 1.97 6.10
CA TYR A 59 -6.90 2.68 4.84
C TYR A 59 -5.67 3.58 4.85
N PHE A 60 -5.10 3.82 3.68
CA PHE A 60 -3.84 4.53 3.53
C PHE A 60 -3.91 5.54 2.39
N GLY A 61 -3.56 6.80 2.65
CA GLY A 61 -3.28 7.74 1.57
C GLY A 61 -1.96 7.37 0.89
N ARG A 62 -1.95 7.05 -0.41
CA ARG A 62 -0.78 6.54 -1.15
C ARG A 62 0.49 7.38 -0.93
N GLN A 63 0.37 8.70 -1.04
CA GLN A 63 1.51 9.62 -0.85
C GLN A 63 2.00 9.66 0.60
N ASN A 64 1.08 9.65 1.57
CA ASN A 64 1.42 9.62 3.00
C ASN A 64 2.06 8.29 3.38
N LEU A 65 1.57 7.19 2.82
CA LEU A 65 2.11 5.85 2.99
C LEU A 65 3.55 5.77 2.47
N LYS A 66 3.78 6.19 1.22
CA LYS A 66 5.13 6.24 0.61
C LYS A 66 6.10 7.09 1.44
N ARG A 67 5.70 8.31 1.83
CA ARG A 67 6.51 9.20 2.65
C ARG A 67 6.77 8.62 4.05
N GLY A 68 5.76 8.00 4.65
CA GLY A 68 5.86 7.34 5.95
C GLY A 68 6.88 6.22 5.94
N TYR A 69 6.77 5.31 4.97
CA TYR A 69 7.68 4.17 4.83
C TYR A 69 9.11 4.61 4.47
N GLY A 70 9.27 5.60 3.60
CA GLY A 70 10.59 6.17 3.27
C GLY A 70 11.33 6.70 4.50
N ARG A 71 10.62 7.34 5.44
CA ARG A 71 11.22 7.79 6.71
C ARG A 71 11.66 6.65 7.62
N ILE A 72 11.10 5.44 7.48
CA ILE A 72 11.53 4.26 8.22
C ILE A 72 12.82 3.71 7.62
N LEU A 73 12.88 3.59 6.28
CA LEU A 73 14.05 3.09 5.56
C LEU A 73 15.28 3.99 5.72
N LEU A 74 15.08 5.30 5.83
CA LEU A 74 16.16 6.28 5.97
C LEU A 74 16.63 6.46 7.43
N ARG A 75 16.11 5.67 8.40
CA ARG A 75 16.61 5.74 9.78
C ARG A 75 18.02 5.15 9.84
N PRO A 76 18.96 5.76 10.59
CA PRO A 76 20.34 5.28 10.74
C PRO A 76 20.51 3.88 11.37
N GLN A 77 19.43 3.19 11.74
CA GLN A 77 19.46 1.95 12.54
C GLN A 77 19.62 0.65 11.71
N HIS A 78 19.83 0.75 10.38
CA HIS A 78 19.93 -0.41 9.48
C HIS A 78 21.04 -0.31 8.42
N ARG A 79 22.16 0.36 8.71
CA ARG A 79 23.44 0.11 8.01
C ARG A 79 24.36 -0.69 8.90
#